data_AF-A0A9E5HTQ7-F1
#
_entry.id   AF-A0A9E5HTQ7-F1
#
_cell.length_a   1.000
_cell.length_b   1.000
_cell.length_c   1.000
_cell.angle_alpha   90.00
_cell.angle_beta   90.00
_cell.angle_gamma   90.00
#
_symmetry.space_group_name_H-M   'P 1'
#
loop_
_entity.id
_entity.type
_entity.pdbx_description
1 polymer ?
#
loop_
_entity_poly.entity_id
_entity_poly.type
_entity_poly.pdbx_seq_one_letter_code
_entity_poly.pdbx_strand_id
1 'polypeptide(L)' 'MDIGAKVIDIIAEQAILEPDDVTLESTLESLGIDSMGLVESIFAIEEAFDIQIPFNAN' A
#
# COMPACT_ATOMS: atom_id res chain seq x y z
N MET A 1 -4.97 -4.38 16.46
CA MET A 1 -4.66 -3.64 15.21
C MET A 1 -5.49 -4.29 14.13
N ASP A 2 -6.30 -3.50 13.42
CA ASP A 2 -7.04 -4.02 12.27
C ASP A 2 -6.09 -4.10 11.07
N ILE A 3 -6.07 -5.25 10.38
CA ILE A 3 -5.14 -5.49 9.27
C ILE A 3 -5.45 -4.55 8.12
N GLY A 4 -6.74 -4.37 7.79
CA GLY A 4 -7.18 -3.50 6.70
C GLY A 4 -6.79 -2.04 6.95
N ALA A 5 -7.07 -1.55 8.16
CA ALA A 5 -6.69 -0.19 8.55
C ALA A 5 -5.17 0.04 8.44
N LYS A 6 -4.35 -0.93 8.86
CA LYS A 6 -2.89 -0.80 8.78
C LYS A 6 -2.38 -0.79 7.34
N VAL A 7 -3.00 -1.57 6.45
CA VAL A 7 -2.68 -1.54 5.01
C VAL A 7 -3.08 -0.19 4.41
N ILE A 8 -4.26 0.35 4.77
CA ILE A 8 -4.71 1.67 4.33
C ILE A 8 -3.73 2.77 4.76
N ASP A 9 -3.28 2.77 6.01
CA ASP A 9 -2.28 3.74 6.50
C ASP A 9 -0.99 3.72 5.66
N ILE A 10 -0.49 2.52 5.33
CA ILE A 10 0.73 2.38 4.52
C ILE A 10 0.51 2.94 3.11
N ILE A 11 -0.60 2.58 2.46
CA ILE A 11 -0.91 3.07 1.11
C ILE A 11 -1.09 4.59 1.08
N ALA A 12 -1.76 5.16 2.10
CA ALA A 12 -1.93 6.60 2.23
C ALA A 12 -0.59 7.32 2.37
N GLU A 13 0.33 6.78 3.18
CA GLU A 13 1.68 7.34 3.34
C GLU A 13 2.46 7.33 2.02
N GLN A 14 2.40 6.24 1.25
CA GLN A 14 3.08 6.13 -0.05
C GLN A 14 2.47 7.06 -1.12
N ALA A 15 1.16 7.33 -1.03
CA ALA A 15 0.46 8.25 -1.92
C ALA A 15 0.54 9.72 -1.48
N ILE A 16 1.07 10.01 -0.28
CA ILE A 16 1.06 11.34 0.34
C ILE A 16 -0.38 11.86 0.47
N LEU A 17 -1.26 11.00 1.00
CA LEU A 17 -2.69 11.24 1.22
C LEU A 17 -3.05 11.03 2.69
N GLU A 18 -4.24 11.47 3.10
CA GLU A 18 -4.80 11.06 4.39
C GLU A 18 -5.43 9.65 4.27
N PRO A 19 -5.46 8.84 5.35
CA PRO A 19 -6.07 7.50 5.32
C PRO A 19 -7.54 7.50 4.85
N ASP A 20 -8.29 8.57 5.16
CA ASP A 20 -9.67 8.75 4.74
C ASP A 20 -9.84 8.98 3.21
N ASP A 21 -8.78 9.36 2.50
CA ASP A 21 -8.79 9.49 1.03
C ASP A 21 -8.59 8.14 0.31
N VAL A 22 -8.22 7.08 1.05
CA VAL A 22 -7.98 5.74 0.49
C VAL A 22 -9.19 4.84 0.73
N THR A 23 -9.84 4.44 -0.36
CA THR A 23 -11.00 3.55 -0.32
C THR A 23 -10.64 2.14 -0.78
N LEU A 24 -11.46 1.15 -0.41
CA LEU A 24 -11.29 -0.23 -0.89
C LEU A 24 -11.53 -0.39 -2.40
N GLU A 25 -12.16 0.60 -3.04
CA GLU A 25 -12.40 0.64 -4.49
C GLU A 25 -11.26 1.36 -5.24
N SER A 26 -10.36 2.02 -4.52
CA SER A 26 -9.25 2.76 -5.11
C SER A 26 -8.26 1.82 -5.79
N THR A 27 -7.79 2.19 -6.98
CA THR A 27 -6.64 1.56 -7.62
C THR A 27 -5.37 2.33 -7.27
N LEU A 28 -4.21 1.65 -7.29
CA LEU A 28 -2.93 2.32 -7.02
C LEU A 28 -2.67 3.48 -7.99
N GLU A 29 -3.00 3.30 -9.27
CA GLU A 29 -2.91 4.38 -10.27
C GLU A 29 -3.82 5.56 -9.93
N SER A 30 -5.07 5.32 -9.49
CA SER A 30 -6.00 6.38 -9.07
C SER A 30 -5.51 7.15 -7.85
N LEU A 31 -4.65 6.54 -7.02
CA LEU A 31 -4.02 7.18 -5.87
C LEU A 31 -2.71 7.88 -6.23
N GLY A 32 -2.30 7.88 -7.50
CA GLY A 32 -1.04 8.48 -7.94
C GLY A 32 0.20 7.65 -7.61
N ILE A 33 0.02 6.36 -7.29
CA ILE A 33 1.14 5.45 -6.99
C ILE A 33 1.67 4.87 -8.31
N ASP A 34 2.86 5.31 -8.68
CA ASP A 34 3.64 4.77 -9.80
C ASP A 34 4.33 3.44 -9.44
N SER A 35 5.02 2.82 -10.42
CA SER A 35 5.72 1.55 -10.25
C SER A 35 6.75 1.53 -9.11
N MET A 36 7.45 2.66 -8.86
CA MET A 36 8.36 2.78 -7.73
C MET A 36 7.59 2.80 -6.40
N GLY A 37 6.50 3.57 -6.32
CA GLY A 37 5.67 3.64 -5.12
C GLY A 37 4.98 2.31 -4.79
N LEU A 38 4.65 1.50 -5.80
CA LEU A 38 4.17 0.13 -5.61
C LEU A 38 5.23 -0.75 -4.92
N VAL A 39 6.48 -0.69 -5.38
CA VAL A 39 7.58 -1.47 -4.79
C VAL A 39 7.81 -1.06 -3.33
N GLU A 40 7.84 0.24 -3.05
CA GLU A 40 7.97 0.75 -1.67
C GLU A 40 6.77 0.36 -0.79
N SER A 41 5.55 0.40 -1.34
CA SER A 41 4.33 -0.06 -0.65
C SER A 41 4.44 -1.54 -0.25
N ILE A 42 4.94 -2.38 -1.15
CA ILE A 42 5.16 -3.81 -0.87
C ILE A 42 6.17 -3.96 0.27
N PHE A 43 7.33 -3.29 0.20
CA PHE A 43 8.34 -3.37 1.26
C PHE A 43 7.82 -2.89 2.61
N ALA A 44 7.06 -1.79 2.64
CA ALA A 44 6.46 -1.28 3.87
C ALA A 44 5.46 -2.27 4.48
N ILE A 45 4.69 -2.98 3.65
CA ILE A 45 3.80 -4.06 4.12
C ILE A 45 4.62 -5.25 4.61
N GLU A 46 5.65 -5.68 3.90
CA GLU A 46 6.54 -6.76 4.34
C GLU A 46 7.15 -6.47 5.72
N GLU A 47 7.67 -5.26 5.92
CA GLU A 47 8.24 -4.81 7.20
C GLU A 47 7.19 -4.72 8.31
N ALA A 48 6.03 -4.12 8.03
CA ALA A 48 4.98 -3.92 9.03
C ALA A 48 4.38 -5.22 9.57
N PHE A 49 4.39 -6.28 8.76
CA PHE A 49 3.77 -7.56 9.09
C PHE A 49 4.77 -8.69 9.29
N ASP A 50 6.08 -8.46 9.11
CA ASP A 50 7.14 -9.48 9.15
C ASP A 50 6.84 -10.65 8.20
N ILE A 51 6.46 -10.32 6.96
CA ILE A 51 6.09 -11.28 5.91
C ILE A 51 6.90 -11.04 4.63
N GLN A 52 6.85 -12.02 3.71
CA GLN A 52 7.33 -11.84 2.34
C GLN A 52 6.15 -11.94 1.36
N ILE A 53 6.05 -10.98 0.46
CA ILE A 53 5.06 -10.96 -0.61
C ILE A 53 5.76 -11.45 -1.88
N PRO A 54 5.46 -12.66 -2.36
CA PRO A 54 6.10 -13.17 -3.57
C PRO A 54 5.68 -12.34 -4.77
N PHE A 55 6.64 -11.70 -5.44
CA PHE A 55 6.39 -10.94 -6.66
C PHE A 55 6.05 -11.90 -7.80
N ASN A 56 4.77 -11.99 -8.16
CA ASN A 56 4.32 -12.76 -9.31
C ASN A 56 4.22 -11.83 -10.54
N ALA A 57 5.34 -11.64 -11.24
CA ALA A 57 5.37 -10.95 -12.53
C ALA A 57 4.87 -11.89 -13.63
N ASN A 58 3.55 -11.97 -13.82
CA ASN A 58 2.92 -12.75 -14.90
C ASN A 58 2.08 -11.83 -15.79
#